data_AF-A0A2D8HFL2-F1
#
_entry.id   AF-A0A2D8HFL2-F1
#
_cell.length_a   1.000
_cell.length_b   1.000
_cell.length_c   1.000
_cell.angle_alpha   90.00
_cell.angle_beta   90.00
_cell.angle_gamma   90.00
#
_symmetry.space_group_name_H-M   'P 1'
#
loop_
_entity.id
_entity.type
_entity.pdbx_description
1 polymer ?
#
loop_
_entity_poly.entity_id
_entity_poly.type
_entity_poly.pdbx_seq_one_letter_code
_entity_poly.pdbx_strand_id
1 'polypeptide(L)'
;MTAKTLPDGNASGSAFAAVDRVYSKLENFLNGISALTIFMVMIIGVTQVFGRKLINAPIPGYIDYIEQSMIIFAFFGIAYCQRLGGHVRMDLFMARFNGRLLYFFEALATLVGLVVITILIDTSWLHFMRAYEYGDSTIDISLPIWPAKLVIPLAFGVLWVRFLLQFIGFIRLFFYPNAEVIAVPVIEDVTVQARNEIEDALGEEAARDAKFDETYGKKGKK
;
A
#
# COMPACT_ATOMS: atom_id res chain seq x y z
N MET A 1 7.07 4.75 35.87
CA MET A 1 8.48 4.96 35.45
C MET A 1 9.31 3.76 35.91
N THR A 2 9.54 2.81 35.01
CA THR A 2 10.64 1.85 35.15
C THR A 2 10.96 1.41 33.73
N ALA A 3 12.01 2.03 33.18
CA ALA A 3 12.54 1.68 31.88
C ALA A 3 12.99 0.22 31.95
N LYS A 4 12.19 -0.67 31.35
CA LYS A 4 12.61 -2.03 31.05
C LYS A 4 13.66 -1.90 29.96
N THR A 5 14.91 -1.95 30.38
CA THR A 5 16.08 -2.01 29.52
C THR A 5 15.88 -3.09 28.46
N LEU A 6 15.81 -2.65 27.20
CA LEU A 6 15.84 -3.53 26.05
C LEU A 6 17.18 -4.29 26.09
N PRO A 7 17.20 -5.62 25.98
CA PRO A 7 18.45 -6.36 25.94
C PRO A 7 19.26 -5.93 24.72
N ASP A 8 20.50 -5.49 24.96
CA ASP A 8 21.51 -5.22 23.95
C ASP A 8 21.70 -6.47 23.07
N GLY A 9 21.20 -6.43 21.84
CA GLY A 9 21.36 -7.54 20.92
C GLY A 9 20.47 -7.48 19.69
N ASN A 10 20.75 -6.58 18.75
CA ASN A 10 20.84 -6.84 17.30
C ASN A 10 20.93 -5.50 16.53
N ALA A 11 22.14 -4.98 16.30
CA ALA A 11 22.36 -3.79 15.46
C ALA A 11 21.75 -3.94 14.04
N SER A 12 21.61 -5.18 13.56
CA SER A 12 20.94 -5.48 12.29
C SER A 12 19.42 -5.26 12.33
N GLY A 13 18.79 -5.43 13.50
CA GLY A 13 17.36 -5.20 13.70
C GLY A 13 17.01 -3.72 13.70
N SER A 14 17.85 -2.88 14.32
CA SER A 14 17.65 -1.43 14.36
C SER A 14 17.90 -0.75 13.01
N ALA A 15 18.90 -1.20 12.25
CA ALA A 15 19.17 -0.71 10.90
C ALA A 15 18.01 -1.03 9.94
N PHE A 16 17.49 -2.25 9.96
CA PHE A 16 16.35 -2.66 9.14
C PHE A 16 15.08 -1.87 9.49
N ALA A 17 14.82 -1.65 10.78
CA ALA A 17 13.71 -0.81 11.24
C ALA A 17 13.86 0.65 10.80
N ALA A 18 15.09 1.19 10.78
CA ALA A 18 15.33 2.55 10.30
C ALA A 18 15.04 2.68 8.80
N VAL A 19 15.45 1.69 7.99
CA VAL A 19 15.17 1.66 6.54
C VAL A 19 13.66 1.61 6.29
N ASP A 20 12.93 0.71 6.95
CA ASP A 20 11.47 0.61 6.80
C ASP A 20 10.75 1.90 7.22
N ARG A 21 11.20 2.59 8.29
CA ARG A 21 10.64 3.89 8.70
C ARG A 21 10.87 4.98 7.68
N VAL A 22 12.08 5.08 7.13
CA VAL A 22 12.40 6.09 6.09
C VAL A 22 11.59 5.80 4.84
N TYR A 23 11.51 4.53 4.45
CA TYR A 23 10.73 4.10 3.30
C TYR A 23 9.24 4.36 3.47
N SER A 24 8.72 4.14 4.69
CA SER A 24 7.33 4.40 5.03
C SER A 24 6.93 5.88 4.88
N LYS A 25 7.87 6.81 5.09
CA LYS A 25 7.64 8.24 4.84
C LYS A 25 7.48 8.54 3.34
N LEU A 26 8.27 7.88 2.50
CA LEU A 26 8.15 8.02 1.04
C LEU A 26 6.79 7.50 0.56
N GLU A 27 6.37 6.32 1.02
CA GLU A 27 5.05 5.76 0.71
C GLU A 27 3.91 6.68 1.16
N ASN A 28 4.00 7.24 2.36
CA ASN A 28 3.01 8.20 2.88
C ASN A 28 2.98 9.49 2.05
N PHE A 29 4.14 9.97 1.63
CA PHE A 29 4.25 11.16 0.79
C PHE A 29 3.59 10.95 -0.57
N LEU A 30 3.85 9.81 -1.23
CA LEU A 30 3.21 9.43 -2.48
C LEU A 30 1.69 9.26 -2.32
N ASN A 31 1.25 8.64 -1.23
CA ASN A 31 -0.18 8.55 -0.90
C ASN A 31 -0.82 9.94 -0.69
N GLY A 32 -0.09 10.87 -0.04
CA GLY A 32 -0.51 12.27 0.08
C GLY A 32 -0.64 12.98 -1.27
N ILE A 33 0.29 12.73 -2.21
CA ILE A 33 0.19 13.24 -3.58
C ILE A 33 -1.03 12.66 -4.30
N SER A 34 -1.33 11.37 -4.12
CA SER A 34 -2.54 10.75 -4.66
C SER A 34 -3.81 11.44 -4.15
N ALA A 35 -3.92 11.62 -2.82
CA ALA A 35 -5.05 12.32 -2.21
C ALA A 35 -5.20 13.77 -2.72
N LEU A 36 -4.09 14.50 -2.84
CA LEU A 36 -4.09 15.86 -3.39
C LEU A 36 -4.53 15.88 -4.86
N THR A 37 -4.10 14.90 -5.65
CA THR A 37 -4.47 14.78 -7.07
C THR A 37 -5.97 14.52 -7.22
N ILE A 38 -6.54 13.63 -6.39
CA ILE A 38 -8.00 13.39 -6.35
C ILE A 38 -8.74 14.70 -6.05
N PHE A 39 -8.28 15.45 -5.04
CA PHE A 39 -8.88 16.73 -4.71
C PHE A 39 -8.83 17.74 -5.88
N MET A 40 -7.71 17.81 -6.59
CA MET A 40 -7.59 18.65 -7.78
C MET A 40 -8.52 18.21 -8.91
N VAL A 41 -8.63 16.91 -9.16
CA VAL A 41 -9.57 16.36 -10.16
C VAL A 41 -11.02 16.71 -9.80
N MET A 42 -11.39 16.66 -8.51
CA MET A 42 -12.72 17.10 -8.06
C MET A 42 -12.98 18.57 -8.38
N ILE A 43 -12.01 19.47 -8.11
CA ILE A 43 -12.14 20.90 -8.44
C ILE A 43 -12.30 21.12 -9.94
N ILE A 44 -11.49 20.42 -10.75
CA ILE A 44 -11.57 20.51 -12.22
C ILE A 44 -12.95 20.04 -12.70
N GLY A 45 -13.47 18.94 -12.13
CA GLY A 45 -14.81 18.43 -12.43
C GLY A 45 -15.93 19.41 -12.09
N VAL A 46 -15.87 20.03 -10.91
CA VAL A 46 -16.82 21.08 -10.51
C VAL A 46 -16.74 22.25 -11.49
N THR A 47 -15.53 22.74 -11.77
CA THR A 47 -15.31 23.86 -12.71
C THR A 47 -15.83 23.55 -14.10
N GLN A 48 -15.67 22.32 -14.59
CA GLN A 48 -16.19 21.87 -15.88
C GLN A 48 -17.71 21.91 -15.93
N VAL A 49 -18.41 21.47 -14.87
CA VAL A 49 -19.88 21.51 -14.79
C VAL A 49 -20.38 22.96 -14.75
N PHE A 50 -19.76 23.81 -13.92
CA PHE A 50 -20.13 25.23 -13.81
C PHE A 50 -19.86 25.98 -15.12
N GLY A 51 -18.68 25.81 -15.73
CA GLY A 51 -18.31 26.46 -16.99
C GLY A 51 -19.21 26.06 -18.16
N ARG A 52 -19.60 24.77 -18.23
CA ARG A 52 -20.54 24.29 -19.25
C ARG A 52 -21.95 24.83 -19.04
N LYS A 53 -22.44 24.89 -17.79
CA LYS A 53 -23.84 25.29 -17.50
C LYS A 53 -24.05 26.81 -17.44
N LEU A 54 -23.07 27.57 -16.97
CA LEU A 54 -23.23 29.02 -16.75
C LEU A 54 -22.60 29.87 -17.85
N ILE A 55 -21.47 29.43 -18.43
CA ILE A 55 -20.65 30.24 -19.34
C ILE A 55 -20.70 29.69 -20.78
N ASN A 56 -21.33 28.51 -20.99
CA ASN A 56 -21.35 27.77 -22.26
C ASN A 56 -19.94 27.56 -22.86
N ALA A 57 -18.92 27.61 -22.01
CA ALA A 57 -17.51 27.47 -22.35
C ALA A 57 -16.96 26.26 -21.58
N PRO A 58 -17.08 25.04 -22.13
CA PRO A 58 -16.52 23.85 -21.50
C PRO A 58 -14.99 23.91 -21.52
N ILE A 59 -14.36 23.28 -20.53
CA ILE A 59 -12.90 23.13 -20.49
C ILE A 59 -12.47 22.20 -21.64
N PRO A 60 -11.66 22.66 -22.61
CA PRO A 60 -11.15 21.81 -23.67
C PRO A 60 -10.13 20.80 -23.11
N GLY A 61 -10.19 19.53 -23.54
CA GLY A 61 -9.29 18.49 -23.06
C GLY A 61 -9.52 18.03 -21.61
N TYR A 62 -10.69 18.32 -21.03
CA TYR A 62 -11.05 17.89 -19.67
C TYR A 62 -10.86 16.39 -19.45
N ILE A 63 -11.22 15.57 -20.43
CA ILE A 63 -11.09 14.11 -20.36
C ILE A 63 -9.61 13.71 -20.28
N ASP A 64 -8.76 14.32 -21.11
CA ASP A 64 -7.31 14.07 -21.13
C ASP A 64 -6.69 14.39 -19.76
N TYR A 65 -7.06 15.51 -19.13
CA TYR A 65 -6.56 15.85 -17.80
C TYR A 65 -6.97 14.83 -16.72
N ILE A 66 -8.20 14.32 -16.78
CA ILE A 66 -8.67 13.30 -15.84
C ILE A 66 -7.95 11.98 -16.07
N GLU A 67 -7.81 11.55 -17.33
CA GLU A 67 -7.16 10.30 -17.69
C GLU A 67 -5.70 10.26 -17.20
N GLN A 68 -4.94 11.34 -17.45
CA GLN A 68 -3.56 11.44 -16.98
C GLN A 68 -3.48 11.48 -15.45
N SER A 69 -4.40 12.18 -14.79
CA SER A 69 -4.47 12.28 -13.32
C SER A 69 -4.83 10.95 -12.67
N MET A 70 -5.66 10.13 -13.33
CA MET A 70 -6.09 8.82 -12.84
C MET A 70 -4.91 7.88 -12.61
N ILE A 71 -3.93 7.90 -13.51
CA ILE A 71 -2.72 7.10 -13.38
C ILE A 71 -1.93 7.53 -12.12
N ILE A 72 -1.82 8.83 -11.87
CA ILE A 72 -1.08 9.37 -10.72
C ILE A 72 -1.72 8.89 -9.41
N PHE A 73 -3.02 9.15 -9.20
CA PHE A 73 -3.63 8.81 -7.93
C PHE A 73 -3.86 7.30 -7.74
N ALA A 74 -4.13 6.56 -8.81
CA ALA A 74 -4.35 5.11 -8.72
C ALA A 74 -3.09 4.35 -8.33
N PHE A 75 -1.93 4.74 -8.87
CA PHE A 75 -0.69 3.98 -8.66
C PHE A 75 0.17 4.51 -7.51
N PHE A 76 0.16 5.80 -7.19
CA PHE A 76 0.98 6.32 -6.07
C PHE A 76 0.56 5.82 -4.69
N GLY A 77 -0.71 5.42 -4.51
CA GLY A 77 -1.19 4.81 -3.26
C GLY A 77 -0.87 3.32 -3.11
N ILE A 78 -0.44 2.63 -4.18
CA ILE A 78 -0.40 1.15 -4.21
C ILE A 78 0.58 0.57 -3.17
N ALA A 79 1.75 1.18 -3.00
CA ALA A 79 2.75 0.73 -2.05
C ALA A 79 2.30 0.92 -0.59
N TYR A 80 1.60 2.03 -0.32
CA TYR A 80 1.00 2.30 0.98
C TYR A 80 -0.09 1.27 1.31
N CYS A 81 -0.97 0.95 0.36
CA CYS A 81 -1.98 -0.10 0.52
C CYS A 81 -1.35 -1.48 0.75
N GLN A 82 -0.27 -1.81 0.04
CA GLN A 82 0.47 -3.06 0.24
C GLN A 82 1.12 -3.12 1.63
N ARG A 83 1.62 -1.99 2.15
CA ARG A 83 2.15 -1.91 3.52
C ARG A 83 1.08 -2.21 4.56
N LEU A 84 -0.11 -1.64 4.41
CA LEU A 84 -1.22 -1.87 5.32
C LEU A 84 -1.71 -3.33 5.30
N GLY A 85 -1.29 -4.13 4.32
CA GLY A 85 -1.68 -5.53 4.24
C GLY A 85 -3.15 -5.72 3.87
N GLY A 86 -3.78 -4.72 3.22
CA GLY A 86 -5.20 -4.72 2.86
C GLY A 86 -5.59 -5.66 1.71
N HIS A 87 -4.64 -6.40 1.14
CA HIS A 87 -4.99 -7.56 0.33
C HIS A 87 -5.38 -8.65 1.31
N VAL A 88 -6.68 -9.01 1.31
CA VAL A 88 -7.24 -10.21 1.94
C VAL A 88 -6.24 -11.33 1.74
N ARG A 89 -5.40 -11.53 2.74
CA ARG A 89 -4.27 -12.43 2.58
C ARG A 89 -4.90 -13.81 2.58
N MET A 90 -4.09 -14.81 2.36
CA MET A 90 -4.49 -16.20 2.52
C MET A 90 -4.84 -16.53 3.99
N ASP A 91 -5.44 -15.62 4.77
CA ASP A 91 -5.79 -15.70 6.18
C ASP A 91 -6.66 -16.92 6.48
N LEU A 92 -7.52 -17.33 5.53
CA LEU A 92 -8.33 -18.53 5.72
C LEU A 92 -7.50 -19.83 5.70
N PHE A 93 -6.43 -19.89 4.91
CA PHE A 93 -5.53 -21.05 4.90
C PHE A 93 -4.41 -20.94 5.93
N MET A 94 -3.95 -19.72 6.21
CA MET A 94 -2.87 -19.44 7.15
C MET A 94 -3.30 -19.54 8.61
N ALA A 95 -4.58 -19.31 8.93
CA ALA A 95 -5.14 -19.58 10.26
C ALA A 95 -4.98 -21.03 10.72
N ARG A 96 -4.70 -21.98 9.81
CA ARG A 96 -4.44 -23.39 10.13
C ARG A 96 -2.98 -23.68 10.49
N PHE A 97 -2.03 -22.84 10.05
CA PHE A 97 -0.60 -23.11 10.19
C PHE A 97 0.01 -22.24 11.30
N ASN A 98 0.50 -22.88 12.36
CA ASN A 98 1.17 -22.19 13.46
C ASN A 98 2.70 -22.32 13.34
N GLY A 99 3.43 -21.24 13.61
CA GLY A 99 4.90 -21.25 13.74
C GLY A 99 5.65 -21.04 12.43
N ARG A 100 6.71 -21.83 12.18
CA ARG A 100 7.68 -21.58 11.09
C ARG A 100 7.09 -21.76 9.68
N LEU A 101 6.08 -22.62 9.54
CA LEU A 101 5.40 -22.85 8.26
C LEU A 101 4.61 -21.62 7.80
N LEU A 102 4.04 -20.86 8.73
CA LEU A 102 3.35 -19.61 8.44
C LEU A 102 4.30 -18.62 7.74
N TYR A 103 5.47 -18.38 8.34
CA TYR A 103 6.48 -17.48 7.79
C TYR A 103 7.03 -17.94 6.44
N PHE A 104 7.09 -19.26 6.19
CA PHE A 104 7.50 -19.79 4.89
C PHE A 104 6.47 -19.49 3.79
N PHE A 105 5.18 -19.74 4.05
CA PHE A 105 4.13 -19.45 3.08
C PHE A 105 3.99 -17.94 2.81
N GLU A 106 4.15 -17.12 3.84
CA GLU A 106 4.18 -15.66 3.70
C GLU A 106 5.38 -15.17 2.86
N ALA A 107 6.57 -15.72 3.12
CA ALA A 107 7.75 -15.42 2.31
C ALA A 107 7.55 -15.86 0.86
N LEU A 108 6.94 -17.03 0.62
CA LEU A 108 6.63 -17.52 -0.72
C LEU A 108 5.60 -16.63 -1.44
N ALA A 109 4.52 -16.23 -0.77
CA ALA A 109 3.52 -15.33 -1.34
C ALA A 109 4.14 -13.97 -1.71
N THR A 110 4.98 -13.43 -0.83
CA THR A 110 5.71 -12.18 -1.06
C THR A 110 6.69 -12.32 -2.23
N LEU A 111 7.37 -13.47 -2.35
CA LEU A 111 8.27 -13.77 -3.46
C LEU A 111 7.52 -13.82 -4.80
N VAL A 112 6.36 -14.47 -4.84
CA VAL A 112 5.51 -14.49 -6.04
C VAL A 112 5.09 -13.08 -6.43
N GLY A 113 4.68 -12.26 -5.46
CA GLY A 113 4.38 -10.84 -5.68
C GLY A 113 5.58 -10.08 -6.26
N LEU A 114 6.79 -10.34 -5.76
CA LEU A 114 8.03 -9.74 -6.23
C LEU A 114 8.37 -10.15 -7.68
N VAL A 115 8.14 -11.41 -8.05
CA VAL A 115 8.32 -11.86 -9.45
C VAL A 115 7.33 -11.17 -10.37
N VAL A 116 6.04 -11.15 -9.97
CA VAL A 116 4.98 -10.51 -10.75
C VAL A 116 5.28 -9.03 -10.95
N ILE A 117 5.60 -8.29 -9.89
CA ILE A 117 5.87 -6.85 -10.01
C ILE A 117 7.14 -6.56 -10.84
N THR A 118 8.13 -7.45 -10.84
CA THR A 118 9.31 -7.34 -11.72
C THR A 118 8.90 -7.41 -13.21
N ILE A 119 8.03 -8.37 -13.57
CA ILE A 119 7.51 -8.50 -14.96
C ILE A 119 6.68 -7.27 -15.34
N LEU A 120 5.86 -6.75 -14.41
CA LEU A 120 5.08 -5.55 -14.65
C LEU A 120 5.96 -4.32 -14.87
N ILE A 121 7.07 -4.16 -14.15
CA ILE A 121 8.02 -3.05 -14.34
C ILE A 121 8.61 -3.10 -15.74
N ASP A 122 9.13 -4.26 -16.16
CA ASP A 122 9.71 -4.44 -17.49
C ASP A 122 8.71 -4.15 -18.61
N THR A 123 7.51 -4.73 -18.50
CA THR A 123 6.43 -4.49 -19.46
C THR A 123 6.04 -3.01 -19.51
N SER A 124 5.84 -2.38 -18.35
CA SER A 124 5.48 -0.96 -18.25
C SER A 124 6.56 -0.05 -18.82
N TRP A 125 7.83 -0.40 -18.63
CA TRP A 125 8.97 0.32 -19.19
C TRP A 125 9.00 0.24 -20.72
N LEU A 126 8.75 -0.94 -21.30
CA LEU A 126 8.64 -1.10 -22.76
C LEU A 126 7.48 -0.28 -23.33
N HIS A 127 6.34 -0.23 -22.64
CA HIS A 127 5.20 0.61 -23.03
C HIS A 127 5.52 2.11 -22.96
N PHE A 128 6.29 2.54 -21.95
CA PHE A 128 6.77 3.90 -21.84
C PHE A 128 7.72 4.25 -22.99
N MET A 129 8.75 3.43 -23.25
CA MET A 129 9.71 3.67 -24.33
C MET A 129 9.04 3.75 -25.69
N ARG A 130 8.09 2.84 -25.96
CA ARG A 130 7.30 2.86 -27.19
C ARG A 130 6.53 4.18 -27.37
N ALA A 131 5.88 4.65 -26.30
CA ALA A 131 5.13 5.91 -26.33
C ALA A 131 6.03 7.13 -26.51
N TYR A 132 7.24 7.07 -25.94
CA TYR A 132 8.25 8.11 -26.09
C TYR A 132 8.81 8.17 -27.53
N GLU A 133 9.10 7.01 -28.13
CA GLU A 133 9.64 6.91 -29.50
C GLU A 133 8.62 7.27 -30.58
N TYR A 134 7.36 6.82 -30.44
CA TYR A 134 6.31 7.12 -31.42
C TYR A 134 5.62 8.47 -31.22
N GLY A 135 5.86 9.14 -30.08
CA GLY A 135 5.25 10.43 -29.80
C GLY A 135 3.74 10.37 -29.62
N ASP A 136 3.22 9.29 -29.01
CA ASP A 136 1.79 9.09 -28.76
C ASP A 136 1.18 10.32 -28.06
N SER A 137 0.09 10.84 -28.63
CA SER A 137 -0.63 11.99 -28.11
C SER A 137 -2.10 11.65 -27.80
N THR A 138 -2.69 12.37 -26.84
CA THR A 138 -4.12 12.20 -26.53
C THR A 138 -5.00 12.78 -27.63
N ILE A 139 -6.19 12.20 -27.82
CA ILE A 139 -7.08 12.48 -28.95
C ILE A 139 -7.60 13.93 -28.95
N ASP A 140 -7.86 14.50 -27.77
CA ASP A 140 -8.61 15.75 -27.65
C ASP A 140 -7.69 16.99 -27.73
N ILE A 141 -6.60 17.01 -26.95
CA ILE A 141 -5.66 18.15 -26.94
C ILE A 141 -4.23 17.79 -27.34
N SER A 142 -4.01 16.60 -27.91
CA SER A 142 -2.68 16.15 -28.38
C SER A 142 -1.60 16.24 -27.30
N LEU A 143 -1.97 16.00 -26.04
CA LEU A 143 -0.99 15.96 -24.95
C LEU A 143 -0.08 14.74 -25.08
N PRO A 144 1.24 14.88 -24.86
CA PRO A 144 2.15 13.75 -24.84
C PRO A 144 1.79 12.80 -23.69
N ILE A 145 1.58 11.51 -24.00
CA ILE A 145 1.13 10.50 -23.02
C ILE A 145 2.31 9.90 -22.22
N TRP A 146 3.55 10.07 -22.71
CA TRP A 146 4.74 9.49 -22.09
C TRP A 146 4.94 9.84 -20.60
N PRO A 147 4.61 11.05 -20.08
CA PRO A 147 4.84 11.37 -18.67
C PRO A 147 4.01 10.49 -17.73
N ALA A 148 2.74 10.23 -18.04
CA ALA A 148 1.94 9.36 -17.18
C ALA A 148 2.28 7.89 -17.36
N LYS A 149 2.67 7.45 -18.57
CA LYS A 149 3.19 6.09 -18.75
C LYS A 149 4.47 5.84 -17.94
N LEU A 150 5.28 6.87 -17.71
CA LEU A 150 6.48 6.80 -16.85
C LEU A 150 6.15 6.73 -15.35
N VAL A 151 5.02 7.27 -14.91
CA VAL A 151 4.57 7.19 -13.51
C VAL A 151 4.35 5.74 -13.07
N ILE A 152 3.87 4.88 -13.97
CA ILE A 152 3.58 3.47 -13.69
C ILE A 152 4.82 2.67 -13.25
N PRO A 153 5.92 2.59 -14.04
CA PRO A 153 7.12 1.87 -13.62
C PRO A 153 7.76 2.49 -12.37
N LEU A 154 7.64 3.80 -12.15
CA LEU A 154 8.11 4.43 -10.90
C LEU A 154 7.30 3.94 -9.69
N ALA A 155 5.97 3.95 -9.76
CA ALA A 155 5.10 3.48 -8.69
C ALA A 155 5.30 1.99 -8.41
N PHE A 156 5.47 1.18 -9.46
CA PHE A 156 5.81 -0.23 -9.32
C PHE A 156 7.22 -0.45 -8.76
N GLY A 157 8.19 0.39 -9.07
CA GLY A 157 9.51 0.35 -8.45
C GLY A 157 9.43 0.59 -6.93
N VAL A 158 8.57 1.51 -6.49
CA VAL A 158 8.30 1.72 -5.07
C VAL A 158 7.66 0.47 -4.46
N LEU A 159 6.62 -0.07 -5.10
CA LEU A 159 5.98 -1.30 -4.65
C LEU A 159 6.94 -2.50 -4.58
N TRP A 160 7.88 -2.62 -5.52
CA TRP A 160 8.89 -3.67 -5.57
C TRP A 160 9.82 -3.63 -4.36
N VAL A 161 10.29 -2.44 -3.97
CA VAL A 161 11.11 -2.28 -2.77
C VAL A 161 10.29 -2.64 -1.52
N ARG A 162 8.99 -2.31 -1.48
CA ARG A 162 8.12 -2.73 -0.37
C ARG A 162 8.01 -4.24 -0.26
N PHE A 163 7.80 -4.95 -1.38
CA PHE A 163 7.81 -6.41 -1.41
C PHE A 163 9.16 -6.99 -0.97
N LEU A 164 10.27 -6.38 -1.37
CA LEU A 164 11.60 -6.81 -0.95
C LEU A 164 11.79 -6.69 0.57
N LEU A 165 11.37 -5.56 1.17
CA LEU A 165 11.42 -5.37 2.61
C LEU A 165 10.56 -6.40 3.35
N GLN A 166 9.33 -6.65 2.87
CA GLN A 166 8.45 -7.68 3.44
C GLN A 166 9.09 -9.07 3.36
N PHE A 167 9.71 -9.42 2.22
CA PHE A 167 10.34 -10.72 2.01
C PHE A 167 11.53 -10.94 2.96
N ILE A 168 12.38 -9.92 3.11
CA ILE A 168 13.50 -9.94 4.07
C ILE A 168 12.97 -10.07 5.50
N GLY A 169 11.88 -9.36 5.83
CA GLY A 169 11.20 -9.47 7.12
C GLY A 169 10.74 -10.90 7.43
N PHE A 170 10.03 -11.53 6.49
CA PHE A 170 9.54 -12.91 6.66
C PHE A 170 10.67 -13.94 6.73
N ILE A 171 11.72 -13.81 5.91
CA ILE A 171 12.91 -14.67 5.99
C ILE A 171 13.57 -14.54 7.37
N ARG A 172 13.72 -13.32 7.89
CA ARG A 172 14.29 -13.10 9.22
C ARG A 172 13.46 -13.78 10.30
N LEU A 173 12.12 -13.67 10.25
CA LEU A 173 11.22 -14.32 11.21
C LEU A 173 11.24 -15.85 11.08
N PHE A 174 11.44 -16.38 9.88
CA PHE A 174 11.60 -17.82 9.65
C PHE A 174 12.85 -18.40 10.35
N PHE A 175 13.98 -17.70 10.26
CA PHE A 175 15.22 -18.10 10.93
C PHE A 175 15.23 -17.77 12.44
N TYR A 176 14.65 -16.63 12.83
CA TYR A 176 14.59 -16.15 14.21
C TYR A 176 13.14 -15.88 14.64
N PRO A 177 12.39 -16.92 15.06
CA PRO A 177 10.96 -16.79 15.40
C PRO A 177 10.66 -15.87 16.59
N ASN A 178 11.66 -15.62 17.45
CA ASN A 178 11.54 -14.77 18.64
C ASN A 178 12.04 -13.33 18.39
N ALA A 179 12.40 -12.97 17.16
CA ALA A 179 12.84 -11.61 16.82
C ALA A 179 11.64 -10.64 16.69
N GLU A 180 11.88 -9.35 16.95
CA GLU A 180 10.85 -8.31 16.76
C GLU A 180 10.30 -8.31 15.32
N VAL A 181 8.97 -8.26 15.21
CA VAL A 181 8.24 -8.16 13.94
C VAL A 181 8.47 -6.78 13.34
N ILE A 182 9.28 -6.69 12.29
CA ILE A 182 9.66 -5.44 11.64
C ILE A 182 9.40 -5.56 10.14
N ALA A 183 8.84 -4.51 9.53
CA ALA A 183 8.47 -4.41 8.10
C ALA A 183 7.42 -5.42 7.60
N VAL A 184 6.87 -6.24 8.49
CA VAL A 184 5.80 -7.21 8.19
C VAL A 184 4.46 -6.61 8.62
N PRO A 185 3.43 -6.63 7.77
CA PRO A 185 2.07 -6.24 8.17
C PRO A 185 1.55 -7.18 9.28
N VAL A 186 1.35 -6.60 10.47
CA VAL A 186 0.85 -7.29 11.66
C VAL A 186 -0.66 -7.47 11.54
N ILE A 187 -1.14 -8.69 11.73
CA ILE A 187 -2.58 -8.99 11.83
C ILE A 187 -3.04 -8.47 13.20
N GLU A 188 -3.87 -7.43 13.22
CA GLU A 188 -4.62 -7.12 14.44
C GLU A 188 -5.58 -8.27 14.71
N ASP A 189 -5.54 -8.85 15.91
CA ASP A 189 -6.50 -9.86 16.31
C ASP A 189 -7.92 -9.30 16.12
N VAL A 190 -8.87 -10.12 15.68
CA VAL A 190 -10.24 -9.69 15.36
C VAL A 190 -10.88 -8.97 16.57
N THR A 191 -10.46 -9.34 17.78
CA THR A 191 -10.86 -8.69 19.02
C THR A 191 -10.30 -7.28 19.18
N VAL A 192 -9.07 -7.03 18.74
CA VAL A 192 -8.40 -5.72 18.75
C VAL A 192 -8.98 -4.83 17.67
N GLN A 193 -9.17 -5.37 16.46
CA GLN A 193 -9.81 -4.62 15.37
C GLN A 193 -11.23 -4.19 15.73
N ALA A 194 -12.05 -5.12 16.26
CA ALA A 194 -13.40 -4.79 16.71
C ALA A 194 -13.41 -3.76 17.85
N ARG A 195 -12.38 -3.75 18.71
CA ARG A 195 -12.25 -2.76 19.78
C ARG A 195 -11.90 -1.37 19.24
N ASN A 196 -10.99 -1.30 18.27
CA ASN A 196 -10.62 -0.06 17.59
C ASN A 196 -11.81 0.52 16.82
N GLU A 197 -12.61 -0.33 16.15
CA GLU A 197 -13.84 0.10 15.46
C GLU A 197 -14.92 0.62 16.45
N ILE A 198 -15.06 -0.01 17.61
CA ILE A 198 -15.95 0.48 18.69
C ILE A 198 -15.43 1.81 19.25
N GLU A 199 -14.13 1.98 19.41
CA GLU A 199 -13.52 3.22 19.90
C GLU A 199 -13.78 4.39 18.93
N ASP A 200 -13.56 4.19 17.64
CA ASP A 200 -13.81 5.20 16.60
C ASP A 200 -15.30 5.57 16.48
N ALA A 201 -16.21 4.61 16.67
CA ALA A 201 -17.65 4.81 16.49
C ALA A 201 -18.39 5.27 17.77
N LEU A 202 -17.97 4.77 18.94
CA LEU A 202 -18.70 4.87 20.21
C LEU A 202 -17.85 5.46 21.35
N GLY A 203 -16.56 5.72 21.13
CA GLY A 203 -15.63 6.30 22.10
C GLY A 203 -14.89 5.27 22.97
N GLU A 204 -13.80 5.71 23.61
CA GLU A 204 -12.90 4.88 24.43
C GLU A 204 -13.61 4.10 25.55
N GLU A 205 -14.65 4.68 26.16
CA GLU A 205 -15.39 4.03 27.25
C GLU A 205 -16.17 2.80 26.76
N ALA A 206 -16.84 2.91 25.62
CA ALA A 206 -17.55 1.80 24.99
C ALA A 206 -16.61 0.68 24.54
N ALA A 207 -15.42 1.05 24.05
CA ALA A 207 -14.38 0.10 23.64
C ALA A 207 -13.78 -0.66 24.83
N ARG A 208 -13.63 -0.02 26.00
CA ARG A 208 -13.18 -0.68 27.23
C ARG A 208 -14.20 -1.64 27.81
N ASP A 209 -15.49 -1.31 27.73
CA ASP A 209 -16.57 -2.13 28.28
C ASP A 209 -17.04 -3.26 27.35
N ALA A 210 -16.56 -3.26 26.09
CA ALA A 210 -16.81 -4.32 25.13
C ALA A 210 -16.26 -5.67 25.62
N LYS A 211 -17.17 -6.59 25.98
CA LYS A 211 -16.83 -7.98 26.33
C LYS A 211 -16.87 -8.85 25.09
N PHE A 212 -15.70 -9.27 24.61
CA PHE A 212 -15.59 -10.27 23.55
C PHE A 212 -15.61 -11.68 24.17
N ASP A 213 -16.44 -12.58 23.64
CA ASP A 213 -16.54 -13.96 24.10
C ASP A 213 -15.23 -14.72 23.78
N GLU A 214 -14.61 -15.35 24.79
CA GLU A 214 -13.33 -16.09 24.67
C GLU A 214 -13.37 -17.23 23.63
N THR A 215 -14.57 -17.64 23.20
CA THR A 215 -14.73 -18.64 22.14
C THR A 215 -14.40 -18.12 20.73
N TYR A 216 -14.34 -16.80 20.50
CA TYR A 216 -13.99 -16.22 19.20
C TYR A 216 -12.51 -16.43 18.82
N GLY A 217 -11.58 -16.42 19.79
CA GLY A 217 -10.14 -16.67 19.54
C GLY A 217 -9.74 -18.16 19.46
N LYS A 218 -10.64 -19.08 19.83
CA LYS A 218 -10.35 -20.54 19.88
C LYS A 218 -10.82 -21.32 18.65
N LYS A 219 -11.66 -20.76 17.78
CA LYS A 219 -12.10 -21.46 16.55
C LYS A 219 -11.02 -21.60 15.47
N GLY A 220 -9.89 -20.90 15.60
CA GLY A 220 -8.66 -21.12 14.80
C GLY A 220 -7.66 -22.13 15.39
N LYS A 221 -7.93 -22.74 16.56
CA LYS A 221 -7.00 -23.64 17.28
C LYS A 221 -7.42 -25.12 17.26
N LYS A 222 -7.90 -25.62 16.13
CA LYS A 222 -7.96 -27.07 15.86
C LYS A 222 -7.17 -27.37 14.61
#